data_AF-A0A2W1JB58-F1
#
_entry.id   AF-A0A2W1JB58-F1
#
_cell.length_a   1.000
_cell.length_b   1.000
_cell.length_c   1.000
_cell.angle_alpha   90.00
_cell.angle_beta   90.00
_cell.angle_gamma   90.00
#
_symmetry.space_group_name_H-M   'P 1'
#
loop_
_entity.id
_entity.type
_entity.pdbx_description
1 polymer ?
#
loop_
_entity_poly.entity_id
_entity_poly.type
_entity_poly.pdbx_seq_one_letter_code
_entity_poly.pdbx_strand_id
1 'polypeptide(L)'
;MLKLIQKARRLWLPLVLSSLLFVTAGCSSAPPAPSSSALTGPSALSTGYIQLEQGNTRAGQDFGAWVTQTAKGIVKDAYVRDEDKLGVVITPQVDPKEVKSLAKSLVAGFQKNFPNRDLKVLVYAPDKELILTANYDRLSNRIQYQAS
;
A
#
# COMPACT_ATOMS: atom_id res chain seq x y z
N MET A 1 -25.34 44.91 -8.47
CA MET A 1 -25.79 44.38 -7.16
C MET A 1 -25.94 42.88 -7.29
N LEU A 2 -24.85 42.11 -7.30
CA LEU A 2 -24.24 41.46 -6.12
C LEU A 2 -25.26 40.97 -5.07
N LYS A 3 -25.19 39.64 -4.83
CA LYS A 3 -25.75 38.83 -3.72
C LYS A 3 -27.04 38.06 -4.02
N LEU A 4 -26.91 36.86 -4.59
CA LEU A 4 -27.79 35.73 -4.23
C LEU A 4 -27.19 34.33 -4.50
N ILE A 5 -25.85 34.19 -4.50
CA ILE A 5 -25.15 32.89 -4.72
C ILE A 5 -24.74 32.25 -3.37
N GLN A 6 -25.48 32.51 -2.29
CA GLN A 6 -25.13 32.05 -0.92
C GLN A 6 -26.13 31.08 -0.27
N LYS A 7 -26.74 30.17 -1.05
CA LYS A 7 -27.43 29.00 -0.46
C LYS A 7 -26.94 27.69 -1.05
N ALA A 8 -25.64 27.46 -0.91
CA ALA A 8 -25.16 26.12 -0.69
C ALA A 8 -25.85 25.54 0.57
N ARG A 9 -26.07 24.23 0.55
CA ARG A 9 -26.02 23.38 1.75
C ARG A 9 -27.28 23.31 2.62
N ARG A 10 -28.41 22.87 2.07
CA ARG A 10 -29.41 22.11 2.84
C ARG A 10 -30.44 21.46 1.91
N LEU A 11 -30.43 20.13 1.86
CA LEU A 11 -31.45 19.18 1.36
C LEU A 11 -30.73 17.86 1.02
N TRP A 12 -29.87 17.36 1.91
CA TRP A 12 -30.15 16.09 2.62
C TRP A 12 -31.63 15.72 2.62
N LEU A 13 -32.02 14.92 1.63
CA LEU A 13 -33.15 14.00 1.70
C LEU A 13 -32.61 12.63 2.17
N PRO A 14 -32.65 12.33 3.49
CA PRO A 14 -32.61 10.94 3.96
C PRO A 14 -33.96 10.30 3.63
N LEU A 15 -34.03 8.99 3.38
CA LEU A 15 -34.97 8.47 2.39
C LEU A 15 -34.65 7.08 1.83
N VAL A 16 -34.94 6.00 2.59
CA VAL A 16 -35.11 4.60 2.16
C VAL A 16 -33.82 3.76 2.22
N LEU A 17 -33.48 3.07 3.32
CA LEU A 17 -34.29 2.17 4.16
C LEU A 17 -34.93 1.00 3.38
N SER A 18 -34.11 0.06 2.94
CA SER A 18 -34.40 -1.39 2.91
C SER A 18 -33.32 -2.08 2.08
N SER A 19 -32.49 -2.94 2.66
CA SER A 19 -32.85 -4.31 3.07
C SER A 19 -32.08 -5.22 2.12
N LEU A 20 -31.07 -5.90 2.64
CA LEU A 20 -30.96 -7.35 2.51
C LEU A 20 -29.82 -7.82 3.42
N LEU A 21 -30.22 -8.30 4.59
CA LEU A 21 -29.43 -9.25 5.36
C LEU A 21 -29.28 -10.52 4.51
N PHE A 22 -28.05 -10.91 4.22
CA PHE A 22 -27.72 -12.31 4.02
C PHE A 22 -26.48 -12.62 4.85
N VAL A 23 -26.74 -13.04 6.08
CA VAL A 23 -25.77 -13.76 6.91
C VAL A 23 -25.81 -15.21 6.42
N THR A 24 -24.76 -15.64 5.71
CA THR A 24 -24.46 -17.06 5.56
C THR A 24 -23.25 -17.37 6.41
N ALA A 25 -23.49 -18.07 7.53
CA ALA A 25 -22.45 -18.75 8.28
C ALA A 25 -21.77 -19.78 7.36
N GLY A 26 -20.45 -19.71 7.28
CA GLY A 26 -19.61 -20.69 6.62
C GLY A 26 -18.35 -20.90 7.45
N CYS A 27 -18.48 -21.62 8.56
CA CYS A 27 -17.33 -22.24 9.21
C CYS A 27 -17.00 -23.49 8.39
N SER A 28 -15.89 -23.49 7.67
CA SER A 28 -15.33 -24.70 7.09
C SER A 28 -13.84 -24.74 7.36
N SER A 29 -13.49 -25.70 8.20
CA SER A 29 -12.17 -26.12 8.66
C SER A 29 -11.14 -26.27 7.53
N ALA A 30 -9.93 -25.78 7.79
CA ALA A 30 -8.74 -25.95 6.97
C ALA A 30 -8.14 -27.37 7.07
N PRO A 31 -7.54 -27.89 5.97
CA PRO A 31 -6.41 -28.82 6.04
C PRO A 31 -5.08 -28.15 5.67
N PRO A 32 -3.94 -28.74 6.09
CA PRO A 32 -2.65 -28.06 6.17
C PRO A 32 -1.95 -27.86 4.83
N ALA A 33 -1.07 -26.85 4.80
CA ALA A 33 -0.22 -26.47 3.69
C ALA A 33 0.70 -27.60 3.20
N PRO A 34 1.00 -27.67 1.89
CA PRO A 34 2.04 -28.56 1.38
C PRO A 34 3.42 -28.05 1.82
N SER A 35 4.08 -28.87 2.63
CA SER A 35 5.51 -28.76 2.95
C SER A 35 6.34 -28.79 1.67
N SER A 36 6.86 -27.64 1.25
CA SER A 36 7.96 -27.58 0.30
C SER A 36 9.25 -27.37 1.08
N SER A 37 9.91 -28.48 1.43
CA SER A 37 11.31 -28.47 1.80
C SER A 37 12.12 -28.30 0.52
N ALA A 38 12.78 -27.15 0.36
CA ALA A 38 13.85 -26.97 -0.60
C ALA A 38 14.99 -26.22 0.08
N LEU A 39 16.15 -26.88 0.07
CA LEU A 39 17.41 -26.44 0.64
C LEU A 39 18.00 -25.23 -0.08
N THR A 40 19.02 -24.64 0.57
CA THR A 40 20.19 -23.92 0.02
C THR A 40 20.06 -22.44 -0.39
N GLY A 41 20.78 -21.59 0.33
CA GLY A 41 21.39 -20.35 -0.18
C GLY A 41 20.89 -19.06 0.47
N PRO A 42 21.77 -18.07 0.78
CA PRO A 42 21.33 -16.76 1.24
C PRO A 42 20.60 -16.08 0.07
N SER A 43 19.26 -16.04 0.14
CA SER A 43 18.45 -15.40 -0.89
C SER A 43 18.71 -13.89 -0.88
N ALA A 44 19.61 -13.49 -1.77
CA ALA A 44 19.77 -12.12 -2.21
C ALA A 44 18.39 -11.57 -2.61
N LEU A 45 18.03 -10.41 -2.04
CA LEU A 45 16.82 -9.64 -2.31
C LEU A 45 16.79 -9.04 -3.73
N SER A 46 17.05 -9.84 -4.77
CA SER A 46 16.77 -9.48 -6.17
C SER A 46 15.42 -10.07 -6.58
N THR A 47 14.35 -9.56 -5.97
CA THR A 47 12.98 -9.83 -6.43
C THR A 47 12.70 -8.91 -7.61
N GLY A 48 12.98 -9.39 -8.82
CA GLY A 48 12.53 -8.76 -10.05
C GLY A 48 11.00 -8.64 -10.07
N TYR A 49 10.52 -7.45 -10.41
CA TYR A 49 9.10 -7.09 -10.39
C TYR A 49 8.28 -7.93 -11.39
N ILE A 50 7.40 -8.79 -10.89
CA ILE A 50 6.38 -9.54 -11.66
C ILE A 50 5.05 -8.83 -11.43
N GLN A 51 4.46 -8.14 -12.43
CA GLN A 51 3.17 -7.42 -12.36
C GLN A 51 2.23 -7.98 -11.27
N LEU A 52 2.03 -7.20 -10.20
CA LEU A 52 1.53 -7.71 -8.91
C LEU A 52 0.04 -7.42 -8.77
N GLU A 53 -0.76 -8.43 -8.42
CA GLU A 53 -2.08 -8.20 -7.82
C GLU A 53 -1.88 -7.26 -6.62
N GLN A 54 -2.67 -6.18 -6.54
CA GLN A 54 -2.42 -5.02 -5.64
C GLN A 54 -2.30 -5.38 -4.15
N GLY A 55 -2.67 -6.59 -3.75
CA GLY A 55 -2.38 -7.14 -2.43
C GLY A 55 -2.78 -8.60 -2.30
N ASN A 56 -2.14 -9.33 -1.37
CA ASN A 56 -2.56 -10.68 -0.98
C ASN A 56 -3.66 -10.68 0.11
N THR A 57 -4.00 -9.52 0.67
CA THR A 57 -5.15 -9.31 1.55
C THR A 57 -6.03 -8.17 1.02
N ARG A 58 -7.29 -8.12 1.44
CA ARG A 58 -8.21 -7.03 1.05
C ARG A 58 -7.70 -5.66 1.48
N ALA A 59 -7.22 -5.55 2.72
CA ALA A 59 -6.62 -4.30 3.22
C ALA A 59 -5.38 -3.89 2.39
N GLY A 60 -4.56 -4.87 1.99
CA GLY A 60 -3.42 -4.63 1.12
C GLY A 60 -3.83 -4.13 -0.27
N GLN A 61 -4.86 -4.71 -0.87
CA GLN A 61 -5.41 -4.26 -2.15
C GLN A 61 -5.96 -2.83 -2.06
N ASP A 62 -6.78 -2.55 -1.04
CA ASP A 62 -7.37 -1.24 -0.81
C ASP A 62 -6.29 -0.17 -0.61
N PHE A 63 -5.22 -0.48 0.14
CA PHE A 63 -4.12 0.45 0.35
C PHE A 63 -3.26 0.64 -0.91
N GLY A 64 -2.96 -0.44 -1.64
CA GLY A 64 -2.24 -0.35 -2.93
C GLY A 64 -2.99 0.52 -3.94
N ALA A 65 -4.30 0.30 -4.07
CA ALA A 65 -5.17 1.14 -4.90
C ALA A 65 -5.18 2.61 -4.43
N TRP A 66 -5.29 2.84 -3.13
CA TRP A 66 -5.26 4.17 -2.54
C TRP A 66 -3.94 4.90 -2.80
N VAL A 67 -2.78 4.24 -2.70
CA VAL A 67 -1.47 4.83 -2.99
C VAL A 67 -1.40 5.27 -4.45
N THR A 68 -1.76 4.38 -5.39
CA THR A 68 -1.76 4.69 -6.82
C THR A 68 -2.74 5.82 -7.17
N GLN A 69 -3.89 5.90 -6.49
CA GLN A 69 -4.88 6.95 -6.71
C GLN A 69 -4.46 8.30 -6.11
N THR A 70 -3.82 8.30 -4.94
CA THR A 70 -3.47 9.51 -4.20
C THR A 70 -2.16 10.13 -4.69
N ALA A 71 -1.19 9.31 -5.09
CA ALA A 71 0.10 9.74 -5.61
C ALA A 71 0.13 9.76 -7.15
N LYS A 72 -1.02 10.04 -7.79
CA LYS A 72 -1.13 10.12 -9.26
C LYS A 72 -0.05 11.04 -9.84
N GLY A 73 0.60 10.57 -10.90
CA GLY A 73 1.67 11.30 -11.58
C GLY A 73 3.06 11.09 -10.98
N ILE A 74 3.14 10.66 -9.71
CA ILE A 74 4.40 10.32 -9.02
C ILE A 74 4.57 8.81 -8.96
N VAL A 75 3.50 8.09 -8.64
CA VAL A 75 3.46 6.63 -8.55
C VAL A 75 2.74 6.06 -9.77
N LYS A 76 3.39 5.11 -10.44
CA LYS A 76 2.85 4.36 -11.57
C LYS A 76 2.05 3.15 -11.11
N ASP A 77 2.56 2.45 -10.10
CA ASP A 77 1.92 1.26 -9.54
C ASP A 77 2.34 1.05 -8.07
N ALA A 78 1.49 0.39 -7.31
CA ALA A 78 1.73 0.08 -5.91
C ALA A 78 1.06 -1.23 -5.50
N TYR A 79 1.72 -1.98 -4.62
CA TYR A 79 1.22 -3.23 -4.11
C TYR A 79 1.61 -3.42 -2.65
N VAL A 80 0.78 -4.16 -1.92
CA VAL A 80 1.09 -4.57 -0.54
C VAL A 80 1.28 -6.09 -0.47
N ARG A 81 2.24 -6.57 0.29
CA ARG A 81 2.40 -7.99 0.62
C ARG A 81 2.49 -8.15 2.12
N ASP A 82 1.81 -9.18 2.61
CA ASP A 82 1.83 -9.65 4.00
C ASP A 82 1.45 -8.56 5.02
N GLU A 83 0.85 -7.47 4.53
CA GLU A 83 0.50 -6.29 5.31
C GLU A 83 1.69 -5.60 6.01
N ASP A 84 2.92 -5.89 5.57
CA ASP A 84 4.16 -5.33 6.11
C ASP A 84 5.11 -4.80 5.04
N LYS A 85 4.91 -5.16 3.77
CA LYS A 85 5.71 -4.71 2.62
C LYS A 85 4.86 -3.95 1.64
N LEU A 86 5.22 -2.70 1.37
CA LEU A 86 4.67 -1.88 0.31
C LEU A 86 5.73 -1.75 -0.79
N GLY A 87 5.43 -2.20 -2.00
CA GLY A 87 6.25 -1.86 -3.15
C GLY A 87 5.59 -0.79 -4.00
N VAL A 88 6.39 0.16 -4.47
CA VAL A 88 5.94 1.33 -5.22
C VAL A 88 6.84 1.55 -6.42
N VAL A 89 6.25 1.61 -7.61
CA VAL A 89 6.95 1.99 -8.84
C VAL A 89 6.71 3.47 -9.09
N ILE A 90 7.78 4.26 -9.14
CA ILE A 90 7.70 5.69 -9.44
C ILE A 90 7.63 5.96 -10.94
N THR A 91 7.11 7.12 -11.31
CA THR A 91 7.17 7.62 -12.69
C THR A 91 8.52 8.26 -12.98
N PRO A 92 8.90 8.43 -14.27
CA PRO A 92 10.16 9.10 -14.64
C PRO A 92 10.25 10.58 -14.23
N GLN A 93 9.16 11.16 -13.73
CA GLN A 93 9.07 12.58 -13.37
C GLN A 93 9.59 12.85 -11.96
N VAL A 94 9.79 11.81 -11.14
CA VAL A 94 10.25 11.94 -9.76
C VAL A 94 11.77 12.09 -9.73
N ASP A 95 12.27 13.17 -9.14
CA ASP A 95 13.71 13.38 -8.97
C ASP A 95 14.27 12.35 -7.96
N PRO A 96 15.40 11.70 -8.24
CA PRO A 96 16.04 10.75 -7.33
C PRO A 96 16.25 11.30 -5.90
N LYS A 97 16.46 12.61 -5.76
CA LYS A 97 16.63 13.28 -4.45
C LYS A 97 15.34 13.36 -3.65
N GLU A 98 14.19 13.35 -4.33
CA GLU A 98 12.86 13.41 -3.70
C GLU A 98 12.34 12.03 -3.26
N VAL A 99 12.91 10.95 -3.80
CA VAL A 99 12.52 9.56 -3.51
C VAL A 99 12.53 9.27 -2.01
N LYS A 100 13.49 9.83 -1.26
CA LYS A 100 13.56 9.68 0.20
C LYS A 100 12.37 10.34 0.92
N SER A 101 11.96 11.52 0.47
CA SER A 101 10.82 12.26 1.02
C SER A 101 9.49 11.54 0.70
N LEU A 102 9.37 11.03 -0.52
CA LEU A 102 8.26 10.18 -0.93
C LEU A 102 8.17 8.94 -0.06
N ALA A 103 9.27 8.19 0.08
CA ALA A 103 9.32 6.98 0.92
C ALA A 103 8.93 7.26 2.37
N LYS A 104 9.39 8.37 2.95
CA LYS A 104 8.97 8.80 4.30
C LYS A 104 7.45 8.98 4.41
N SER A 105 6.85 9.63 3.42
CA SER A 105 5.41 9.89 3.39
C SER A 105 4.61 8.59 3.19
N LEU A 106 5.10 7.69 2.35
CA LEU A 106 4.53 6.36 2.14
C LEU A 106 4.58 5.52 3.42
N VAL A 107 5.72 5.49 4.12
CA VAL A 107 5.84 4.81 5.43
C VAL A 107 4.81 5.36 6.41
N ALA A 108 4.66 6.69 6.51
CA ALA A 108 3.70 7.30 7.42
C ALA A 108 2.23 6.91 7.08
N GLY A 109 1.88 6.84 5.79
CA GLY A 109 0.56 6.35 5.36
C GLY A 109 0.38 4.85 5.62
N PHE A 110 1.44 4.06 5.44
CA PHE A 110 1.42 2.62 5.62
C PHE A 110 1.28 2.25 7.10
N GLN A 111 1.99 2.97 7.99
CA GLN A 111 1.87 2.84 9.45
C GLN A 111 0.47 3.11 9.96
N LYS A 112 -0.25 4.07 9.37
CA LYS A 112 -1.63 4.36 9.76
C LYS A 112 -2.60 3.25 9.39
N ASN A 113 -2.39 2.59 8.24
CA ASN A 113 -3.26 1.51 7.78
C ASN A 113 -2.91 0.16 8.41
N PHE A 114 -1.63 -0.06 8.71
CA PHE A 114 -1.11 -1.30 9.29
C PHE A 114 -0.30 -1.01 10.56
N PRO A 115 -0.98 -0.68 11.67
CA PRO A 115 -0.31 -0.35 12.92
C PRO A 115 0.33 -1.58 13.57
N ASN A 116 1.15 -1.33 14.59
CA ASN A 116 1.71 -2.34 15.51
C ASN A 116 2.66 -3.37 14.88
N ARG A 117 3.31 -3.03 13.77
CA ARG A 117 4.31 -3.87 13.11
C ARG A 117 5.46 -3.05 12.53
N ASP A 118 6.54 -3.75 12.21
CA ASP A 118 7.61 -3.22 11.39
C ASP A 118 7.16 -3.19 9.93
N LEU A 119 7.59 -2.18 9.19
CA LEU A 119 7.12 -1.95 7.82
C LEU A 119 8.29 -1.76 6.88
N LYS A 120 8.13 -2.23 5.65
CA LYS A 120 9.12 -2.10 4.59
C LYS A 120 8.49 -1.44 3.38
N VAL A 121 9.06 -0.32 2.94
CA VAL A 121 8.68 0.34 1.69
C VAL A 121 9.80 0.16 0.68
N LEU A 122 9.50 -0.49 -0.43
CA LEU A 122 10.39 -0.76 -1.55
C LEU A 122 10.02 0.21 -2.67
N VAL A 123 10.94 1.09 -3.04
CA VAL A 123 10.73 2.05 -4.13
C VAL A 123 11.52 1.60 -5.34
N TYR A 124 10.80 1.43 -6.44
CA TYR A 124 11.32 0.99 -7.72
C TYR A 124 11.29 2.12 -8.74
N ALA A 125 12.35 2.26 -9.52
CA ALA A 125 12.42 3.13 -10.68
C ALA A 125 11.42 2.69 -11.79
N PRO A 126 11.19 3.52 -12.83
CA PRO A 126 10.22 3.21 -13.89
C PRO A 126 10.53 1.93 -14.69
N ASP A 127 11.80 1.56 -14.75
CA ASP A 127 12.34 0.30 -15.31
C ASP A 127 12.24 -0.89 -14.35
N LYS A 128 11.71 -0.65 -13.14
CA LYS A 128 11.49 -1.61 -12.04
C LYS A 128 12.76 -2.02 -11.29
N GLU A 129 13.83 -1.25 -11.41
CA GLU A 129 14.99 -1.42 -10.55
C GLU A 129 14.68 -0.91 -9.14
N LEU A 130 15.05 -1.67 -8.10
CA LEU A 130 14.91 -1.19 -6.72
C LEU A 130 15.95 -0.09 -6.50
N ILE A 131 15.51 1.10 -6.08
CA ILE A 131 16.38 2.26 -5.88
C ILE A 131 16.46 2.70 -4.41
N LEU A 132 15.44 2.37 -3.62
CA LEU A 132 15.41 2.71 -2.20
C LEU A 132 14.55 1.72 -1.42
N THR A 133 15.09 1.25 -0.31
CA THR A 133 14.33 0.56 0.73
C THR A 133 14.25 1.44 1.97
N ALA A 134 13.03 1.68 2.46
CA ALA A 134 12.77 2.33 3.73
C ALA A 134 12.20 1.31 4.72
N ASN A 135 12.97 0.98 5.75
CA ASN A 135 12.58 0.06 6.82
C ASN A 135 12.15 0.88 8.04
N TYR A 136 10.89 0.77 8.42
CA TYR A 136 10.35 1.32 9.64
C TYR A 136 10.43 0.29 10.76
N ASP A 137 11.14 0.65 11.82
CA ASP A 137 11.23 -0.11 13.05
C ASP A 137 10.26 0.49 14.07
N ARG A 138 9.29 -0.31 14.50
CA ARG A 138 8.22 0.14 15.41
C ARG A 138 8.75 0.47 16.80
N LEU A 139 9.71 -0.30 17.29
CA LEU A 139 10.21 -0.19 18.67
C LEU A 139 10.95 1.13 18.88
N SER A 140 11.78 1.50 17.92
CA SER A 140 12.55 2.74 17.92
C SER A 140 11.83 3.91 17.27
N ASN A 141 10.73 3.66 16.54
CA ASN A 141 9.98 4.62 15.74
C ASN A 141 10.87 5.36 14.72
N ARG A 142 11.82 4.64 14.11
CA ARG A 142 12.80 5.18 13.15
C ARG A 142 12.63 4.54 11.78
N ILE A 143 12.92 5.34 10.75
CA ILE A 143 12.99 4.87 9.37
C ILE A 143 14.47 4.80 8.99
N GLN A 144 14.90 3.60 8.61
CA GLN A 144 16.23 3.32 8.09
C GLN A 144 16.16 3.25 6.56
N TYR A 145 17.05 3.96 5.89
CA TYR A 145 17.08 4.04 4.44
C TYR A 145 18.27 3.27 3.91
N GLN A 146 18.04 2.44 2.91
CA GLN A 146 19.05 1.66 2.19
C GLN A 146 18.87 1.98 0.71
N ALA A 147 19.84 2.67 0.12
CA ALA A 147 19.92 2.81 -1.33
C ALA A 147 20.44 1.49 -1.92
N SER A 148 19.96 1.13 -3.10
CA SER A 148 20.37 -0.07 -3.84
C SER A 148 21.25 0.31 -5.02
#